data_AF-A0A2H9LL49-F1
#
_entry.id   AF-A0A2H9LL49-F1
#
_cell.length_a   1.000
_cell.length_b   1.000
_cell.length_c   1.000
_cell.angle_alpha   90.00
_cell.angle_beta   90.00
_cell.angle_gamma   90.00
#
_symmetry.space_group_name_H-M   'P 1'
#
loop_
_entity.id
_entity.type
_entity.pdbx_description
1 polymer ?
#
loop_
_entity_poly.entity_id
_entity_poly.type
_entity_poly.pdbx_seq_one_letter_code
_entity_poly.pdbx_strand_id
1 'polypeptide(L)'
;QILDSEYGELFETVVKESGVSPTTVAAFMTETLKALKRDGIQIEKVSDNQMREIFKCLGKGELTKEAIPDVAVWLSKHEGKSLQEAVDNLGLKLLSREELEKMVDGVIKNNKDLIEESGAKAFGPLMGIVMKEARGKANTNIVNELIKKKLEQLEKN
;
A
#
# COMPACT_ATOMS: atom_id res chain seq x y z
N GLN A 1 -17.81 19.83 2.79
CA GLN A 1 -16.59 20.00 3.62
C GLN A 1 -15.28 19.81 2.84
N ILE A 2 -15.18 19.01 1.77
CA ILE A 2 -13.96 18.93 0.93
C ILE A 2 -13.90 20.03 -0.16
N LEU A 3 -15.06 20.47 -0.64
CA LEU A 3 -15.22 21.50 -1.67
C LEU A 3 -14.67 22.89 -1.29
N ASP A 4 -14.34 23.12 -0.01
CA ASP A 4 -13.83 24.39 0.53
C ASP A 4 -12.39 24.23 1.10
N SER A 5 -11.70 23.15 0.72
CA SER A 5 -10.34 22.85 1.19
C SER A 5 -9.28 23.23 0.16
N GLU A 6 -8.06 23.52 0.65
CA GLU A 6 -6.80 23.70 -0.10
C GLU A 6 -6.59 22.67 -1.23
N TYR A 7 -7.23 21.50 -1.14
CA TYR A 7 -7.07 20.37 -2.07
C TYR A 7 -8.30 20.08 -2.95
N GLY A 8 -9.31 20.95 -2.99
CA GLY A 8 -10.58 20.67 -3.70
C GLY A 8 -10.40 20.28 -5.18
N GLU A 9 -9.68 21.10 -5.94
CA GLU A 9 -9.42 20.85 -7.37
C GLU A 9 -8.53 19.62 -7.59
N LEU A 10 -7.50 19.45 -6.75
CA LEU A 10 -6.60 18.29 -6.82
C LEU A 10 -7.35 17.00 -6.50
N PHE A 11 -8.24 17.01 -5.52
CA PHE A 11 -9.09 15.88 -5.13
C PHE A 11 -9.94 15.41 -6.31
N GLU A 12 -10.69 16.33 -6.94
CA GLU A 12 -11.56 15.99 -8.07
C GLU A 12 -10.76 15.41 -9.24
N THR A 13 -9.61 16.04 -9.55
CA THR A 13 -8.70 15.58 -10.60
C THR A 13 -8.17 14.18 -10.31
N VAL A 14 -7.68 13.94 -9.09
CA VAL A 14 -7.13 12.65 -8.68
C VAL A 14 -8.18 11.55 -8.74
N VAL A 15 -9.38 11.78 -8.21
CA VAL A 15 -10.46 10.79 -8.22
C VAL A 15 -10.82 10.41 -9.66
N LYS A 16 -10.94 11.40 -10.55
CA LYS A 16 -11.29 11.18 -11.96
C LYS A 16 -10.22 10.42 -12.72
N GLU A 17 -8.95 10.71 -12.48
CA GLU A 17 -7.84 10.15 -13.27
C GLU A 17 -7.28 8.83 -12.76
N SER A 18 -7.40 8.58 -11.45
CA SER A 18 -6.81 7.39 -10.83
C SER A 18 -7.76 6.21 -10.73
N GLY A 19 -9.07 6.45 -10.69
CA GLY A 19 -10.05 5.40 -10.37
C GLY A 19 -9.98 4.92 -8.91
N VAL A 20 -9.17 5.56 -8.06
CA VAL A 20 -9.10 5.30 -6.62
C VAL A 20 -10.36 5.83 -5.95
N SER A 21 -10.86 5.12 -4.93
CA SER A 21 -12.10 5.51 -4.27
C SER A 21 -11.99 6.93 -3.66
N PRO A 22 -13.05 7.76 -3.79
CA PRO A 22 -13.07 9.11 -3.22
C PRO A 22 -12.72 9.13 -1.73
N THR A 23 -13.19 8.15 -0.97
CA THR A 23 -12.87 8.00 0.46
C THR A 23 -11.37 7.81 0.72
N THR A 24 -10.68 7.02 -0.10
CA THR A 24 -9.22 6.81 0.06
C THR A 24 -8.46 8.10 -0.22
N VAL A 25 -8.81 8.81 -1.30
CA VAL A 25 -8.17 10.07 -1.67
C VAL A 25 -8.43 11.14 -0.60
N ALA A 26 -9.68 11.25 -0.12
CA ALA A 26 -10.08 12.19 0.92
C ALA A 26 -9.36 11.94 2.25
N ALA A 27 -9.26 10.68 2.69
CA ALA A 27 -8.56 10.32 3.91
C ALA A 27 -7.07 10.69 3.82
N PHE A 28 -6.42 10.42 2.69
CA PHE A 28 -5.03 10.82 2.51
C PHE A 28 -4.86 12.35 2.56
N MET A 29 -5.66 13.09 1.78
CA MET A 29 -5.53 14.54 1.68
C MET A 29 -5.91 15.28 2.97
N THR A 30 -6.91 14.79 3.71
CA THR A 30 -7.44 15.50 4.87
C THR A 30 -6.92 14.99 6.21
N GLU A 31 -6.40 13.76 6.27
CA GLU A 31 -5.87 13.17 7.50
C GLU A 31 -4.35 12.96 7.40
N THR A 32 -3.89 12.23 6.37
CA THR A 32 -2.47 11.87 6.24
C THR A 32 -1.59 13.10 6.01
N LEU A 33 -1.94 13.97 5.05
CA LEU A 33 -1.16 15.19 4.80
C LEU A 33 -1.13 16.10 6.04
N LYS A 34 -2.24 16.21 6.77
CA LYS A 34 -2.27 17.00 8.01
C LYS A 34 -1.38 16.41 9.10
N ALA A 35 -1.36 15.09 9.25
CA ALA A 35 -0.46 14.41 10.17
C ALA A 35 1.01 14.66 9.80
N LEU A 36 1.36 14.53 8.52
CA LEU A 36 2.72 14.80 8.02
C LEU A 36 3.14 16.26 8.26
N LYS A 37 2.27 17.24 7.97
CA LYS A 37 2.53 18.65 8.26
C LYS A 37 2.79 18.88 9.76
N ARG A 38 1.99 18.25 10.64
CA ARG A 38 2.18 18.33 12.10
C ARG A 38 3.52 17.74 12.55
N ASP A 39 4.00 16.72 11.86
CA ASP A 39 5.30 16.09 12.11
C ASP A 39 6.48 16.86 11.47
N GLY A 40 6.22 18.06 10.94
CA GLY A 40 7.22 18.96 10.38
C GLY A 40 7.65 18.62 8.95
N ILE A 41 6.93 17.72 8.28
CA ILE A 41 7.19 17.38 6.88
C ILE A 41 6.63 18.49 5.98
N GLN A 42 7.49 19.03 5.10
CA GLN A 42 7.16 20.11 4.15
C GLN A 42 6.43 19.56 2.92
N ILE A 43 5.23 19.01 3.13
CA ILE A 43 4.48 18.31 2.10
C ILE A 43 4.06 19.22 0.93
N GLU A 44 4.06 20.54 1.14
CA GLU A 44 3.86 21.59 0.12
C GLU A 44 4.92 21.56 -0.97
N LYS A 45 6.06 20.89 -0.74
CA LYS A 45 7.10 20.65 -1.75
C LYS A 45 6.76 19.52 -2.72
N VAL A 46 5.75 18.70 -2.40
CA VAL A 46 5.23 17.69 -3.32
C VAL A 46 4.23 18.34 -4.25
N SER A 47 4.56 18.42 -5.53
CA SER A 47 3.70 19.04 -6.53
C SER A 47 2.41 18.26 -6.78
N ASP A 48 1.37 18.96 -7.21
CA ASP A 48 0.10 18.37 -7.63
C ASP A 48 0.28 17.28 -8.69
N ASN A 49 1.25 17.43 -9.60
CA ASN A 49 1.56 16.42 -10.60
C ASN A 49 2.12 15.15 -9.97
N GLN A 50 3.06 15.27 -9.02
CA GLN A 50 3.56 14.11 -8.27
C GLN A 50 2.44 13.45 -7.47
N MET A 51 1.55 14.22 -6.85
CA MET A 51 0.38 13.69 -6.15
C MET A 51 -0.55 12.91 -7.09
N ARG A 52 -0.84 13.47 -8.27
CA ARG A 52 -1.62 12.78 -9.31
C ARG A 52 -0.96 11.49 -9.76
N GLU A 53 0.35 11.48 -9.96
CA GLU A 53 1.11 10.27 -10.33
C GLU A 53 1.02 9.19 -9.24
N ILE A 54 1.19 9.55 -7.96
CA ILE A 54 1.09 8.61 -6.84
C ILE A 54 -0.26 7.89 -6.88
N PHE A 55 -1.35 8.64 -7.01
CA PHE A 55 -2.68 8.03 -7.06
C PHE A 55 -2.96 7.26 -8.35
N LYS A 56 -2.42 7.69 -9.50
CA LYS A 56 -2.49 6.90 -10.75
C LYS A 56 -1.81 5.53 -10.58
N CYS A 57 -0.61 5.48 -9.99
CA CYS A 57 0.08 4.23 -9.72
C CYS A 57 -0.69 3.37 -8.70
N LEU A 58 -1.30 3.97 -7.66
CA LEU A 58 -2.20 3.24 -6.77
C LEU A 58 -3.39 2.64 -7.53
N GLY A 59 -4.03 3.42 -8.40
CA GLY A 59 -5.17 2.97 -9.20
C GLY A 59 -4.85 1.83 -10.16
N LYS A 60 -3.64 1.84 -10.73
CA LYS A 60 -3.11 0.74 -11.57
C LYS A 60 -2.66 -0.48 -10.76
N GLY A 61 -2.61 -0.38 -9.43
CA GLY A 61 -2.07 -1.42 -8.57
C GLY A 61 -0.55 -1.59 -8.70
N GLU A 62 0.17 -0.52 -9.07
CA GLU A 62 1.64 -0.44 -9.13
C GLU A 62 2.24 0.06 -7.80
N LEU A 63 1.41 0.65 -6.94
CA LEU A 63 1.75 1.10 -5.59
C LEU A 63 0.65 0.68 -4.60
N THR A 64 1.01 0.39 -3.35
CA THR A 64 0.01 0.09 -2.29
C THR A 64 -0.43 1.36 -1.58
N LYS A 65 -1.56 1.30 -0.86
CA LYS A 65 -2.02 2.45 -0.06
C LYS A 65 -1.05 2.78 1.06
N GLU A 66 -0.43 1.75 1.62
CA GLU A 66 0.51 1.80 2.74
C GLU A 66 1.83 2.48 2.34
N ALA A 67 2.21 2.41 1.06
CA ALA A 67 3.43 3.01 0.54
C ALA A 67 3.31 4.52 0.25
N ILE A 68 2.09 5.05 0.08
CA ILE A 68 1.83 6.44 -0.32
C ILE A 68 2.45 7.46 0.66
N PRO A 69 2.28 7.33 2.00
CA PRO A 69 2.85 8.31 2.92
C PRO A 69 4.37 8.39 2.83
N ASP A 70 5.06 7.25 2.76
CA ASP A 70 6.52 7.18 2.68
C ASP A 70 7.04 7.80 1.38
N VAL A 71 6.36 7.52 0.26
CA VAL A 71 6.67 8.14 -1.04
C VAL A 71 6.50 9.65 -0.98
N ALA A 72 5.40 10.15 -0.41
CA ALA A 72 5.14 11.58 -0.31
C ALA A 72 6.16 12.28 0.60
N VAL A 73 6.52 11.66 1.73
CA VAL A 73 7.61 12.14 2.61
C VAL A 73 8.94 12.19 1.86
N TRP A 74 9.28 11.16 1.09
CA TRP A 74 10.52 11.14 0.34
C TRP A 74 10.57 12.24 -0.73
N LEU A 75 9.49 12.40 -1.51
CA LEU A 75 9.40 13.45 -2.53
C LEU A 75 9.50 14.86 -1.92
N SER A 76 8.90 15.09 -0.74
CA SER A 76 8.99 16.38 -0.05
C SER A 76 10.43 16.76 0.35
N LYS A 77 11.31 15.76 0.49
CA LYS A 77 12.72 15.93 0.86
C LYS A 77 13.65 15.96 -0.35
N HIS A 78 13.16 15.61 -1.54
CA HIS A 78 13.95 15.49 -2.76
C HIS A 78 13.26 16.21 -3.92
N GLU A 79 13.32 17.54 -3.90
CA GLU A 79 12.71 18.40 -4.92
C GLU A 79 13.23 18.05 -6.33
N GLY A 80 12.32 18.07 -7.31
CA GLY A 80 12.62 17.74 -8.71
C GLY A 80 12.76 16.24 -9.01
N LYS A 81 12.61 15.36 -8.02
CA LYS A 81 12.63 13.91 -8.22
C LYS A 81 11.28 13.33 -8.63
N SER A 82 11.34 12.25 -9.39
CA SER A 82 10.16 11.53 -9.88
C SER A 82 9.61 10.54 -8.84
N LEU A 83 8.34 10.15 -9.03
CA LEU A 83 7.72 9.06 -8.26
C LEU A 83 8.52 7.75 -8.38
N GLN A 84 9.00 7.42 -9.59
CA GLN A 84 9.77 6.20 -9.83
C GLN A 84 11.05 6.18 -8.99
N GLU A 85 11.78 7.30 -8.94
CA GLU A 85 12.97 7.41 -8.10
C GLU A 85 12.65 7.22 -6.61
N ALA A 86 11.51 7.73 -6.13
CA ALA A 86 11.07 7.52 -4.75
C ALA A 86 10.80 6.03 -4.45
N VAL A 87 10.06 5.36 -5.34
CA VAL A 87 9.72 3.94 -5.22
C VAL A 87 10.99 3.07 -5.20
N ASP A 88 11.94 3.37 -6.09
CA ASP A 88 13.19 2.62 -6.17
C ASP A 88 14.09 2.86 -4.94
N ASN A 89 14.23 4.10 -4.48
CA ASN A 89 15.06 4.44 -3.31
C ASN A 89 14.48 3.91 -1.99
N LEU A 90 13.15 3.86 -1.87
CA LEU A 90 12.48 3.30 -0.70
C LEU A 90 12.36 1.77 -0.77
N GLY A 91 12.72 1.16 -1.91
CA GLY A 91 12.54 -0.27 -2.14
C GLY A 91 11.08 -0.71 -2.10
N LEU A 92 10.15 0.18 -2.49
CA LEU A 92 8.70 -0.03 -2.44
C LEU A 92 8.13 -0.65 -3.71
N LYS A 93 9.00 -1.12 -4.61
CA LYS A 93 8.58 -1.89 -5.77
C LYS A 93 7.78 -3.11 -5.32
N LEU A 94 6.63 -3.31 -5.94
CA LEU A 94 5.78 -4.46 -5.66
C LEU A 94 6.50 -5.76 -5.96
N LEU A 95 6.32 -6.71 -5.06
CA LEU A 95 6.76 -8.08 -5.22
C LEU A 95 5.97 -8.76 -6.34
N SER A 96 6.65 -9.57 -7.15
CA SER A 96 6.00 -10.42 -8.13
C SER A 96 5.12 -11.47 -7.45
N ARG A 97 4.22 -12.10 -8.21
CA ARG A 97 3.41 -13.22 -7.69
C ARG A 97 4.31 -14.34 -7.13
N GLU A 98 5.39 -14.66 -7.82
CA GLU A 98 6.34 -15.70 -7.41
C GLU A 98 7.08 -15.33 -6.12
N GLU A 99 7.47 -14.06 -5.97
CA GLU A 99 8.10 -13.56 -4.74
C GLU A 99 7.12 -13.59 -3.56
N LEU A 100 5.87 -13.18 -3.80
CA LEU A 100 4.80 -13.27 -2.80
C LEU A 100 4.49 -14.73 -2.42
N GLU A 101 4.45 -15.64 -3.39
CA GLU A 101 4.22 -17.06 -3.11
C GLU A 101 5.33 -17.64 -2.23
N LYS A 102 6.59 -17.34 -2.53
CA LYS A 102 7.72 -17.75 -1.68
C LYS A 102 7.64 -17.18 -0.26
N MET A 103 7.24 -15.91 -0.13
CA MET A 103 7.03 -15.29 1.18
C MET A 103 5.91 -15.98 1.94
N VAL A 104 4.75 -16.21 1.31
CA VAL A 104 3.61 -16.91 1.92
C VAL A 104 4.01 -18.33 2.33
N ASP A 105 4.74 -19.06 1.50
CA ASP A 105 5.24 -20.40 1.83
C ASP A 105 6.18 -20.38 3.05
N GLY A 106 7.05 -19.38 3.15
CA GLY A 106 7.90 -19.16 4.32
C GLY A 106 7.09 -18.90 5.58
N VAL A 107 6.09 -18.01 5.51
CA VAL A 107 5.21 -17.70 6.63
C VAL A 107 4.43 -18.93 7.09
N ILE A 108 3.84 -19.70 6.16
CA ILE A 108 3.11 -20.94 6.49
C ILE A 108 4.04 -21.96 7.15
N LYS A 109 5.24 -22.16 6.60
CA LYS A 109 6.23 -23.10 7.16
C LYS A 109 6.65 -22.72 8.58
N ASN A 110 6.78 -21.43 8.87
CA ASN A 110 7.20 -20.92 10.17
C ASN A 110 6.06 -20.86 11.20
N ASN A 111 4.81 -21.05 10.77
CA ASN A 111 3.62 -20.93 11.62
C ASN A 111 2.73 -22.19 11.49
N LYS A 112 3.33 -23.38 11.37
CA LYS A 112 2.59 -24.64 11.27
C LYS A 112 1.71 -24.90 12.48
N ASP A 113 2.24 -24.72 13.69
CA ASP A 113 1.51 -24.94 14.93
C ASP A 113 0.21 -24.11 14.98
N LEU A 114 0.28 -22.84 14.55
CA LEU A 114 -0.89 -21.96 14.43
C LEU A 114 -1.94 -22.53 13.45
N ILE A 115 -1.51 -23.11 12.33
CA ILE A 115 -2.41 -23.71 11.34
C ILE A 115 -3.02 -25.01 11.89
N GLU A 116 -2.23 -25.83 12.58
CA GLU A 116 -2.71 -27.07 13.21
C GLU A 116 -3.74 -26.78 14.30
N GLU A 117 -3.53 -25.75 15.11
CA GLU A 117 -4.46 -25.35 16.18
C GLU A 117 -5.71 -24.63 15.66
N SER A 118 -5.57 -23.79 14.63
CA SER A 118 -6.63 -22.86 14.21
C SER A 118 -7.30 -23.20 12.88
N GLY A 119 -6.73 -24.10 12.07
CA GLY A 119 -7.20 -24.44 10.73
C GLY A 119 -7.46 -23.19 9.87
N ALA A 120 -8.64 -23.12 9.23
CA ALA A 120 -9.10 -21.96 8.47
C ALA A 120 -9.04 -20.61 9.25
N LYS A 121 -9.14 -20.63 10.59
CA LYS A 121 -9.05 -19.39 11.41
C LYS A 121 -7.64 -18.81 11.44
N ALA A 122 -6.62 -19.57 11.02
CA ALA A 122 -5.24 -19.07 10.88
C ALA A 122 -5.11 -18.01 9.77
N PHE A 123 -6.08 -17.89 8.84
CA PHE A 123 -6.02 -16.95 7.72
C PHE A 123 -5.73 -15.51 8.16
N GLY A 124 -6.47 -14.98 9.15
CA GLY A 124 -6.32 -13.60 9.62
C GLY A 124 -4.93 -13.32 10.20
N PRO A 125 -4.47 -14.13 11.18
CA PRO A 125 -3.09 -14.05 11.68
C PRO A 125 -2.01 -14.16 10.59
N LEU A 126 -2.13 -15.12 9.68
CA LEU A 126 -1.18 -15.30 8.57
C LEU A 126 -1.15 -14.09 7.64
N MET A 127 -2.32 -13.52 7.31
CA MET A 127 -2.42 -12.28 6.53
C MET A 127 -1.65 -11.16 7.22
N GLY A 128 -1.83 -10.99 8.55
CA GLY A 128 -1.09 -9.98 9.31
C GLY A 128 0.42 -10.16 9.24
N ILE A 129 0.90 -11.40 9.34
CA ILE A 129 2.34 -11.72 9.27
C ILE A 129 2.89 -11.43 7.87
N VAL A 130 2.23 -11.92 6.81
CA VAL A 130 2.66 -11.70 5.42
C VAL A 130 2.68 -10.21 5.08
N MET A 131 1.64 -9.46 5.43
CA MET A 131 1.57 -8.02 5.13
C MET A 131 2.65 -7.24 5.88
N LYS A 132 2.98 -7.65 7.12
CA LYS A 132 4.09 -7.07 7.88
C LYS A 132 5.45 -7.37 7.24
N GLU A 133 5.66 -8.59 6.76
CA GLU A 133 6.90 -8.99 6.09
C GLU A 133 7.06 -8.29 4.72
N ALA A 134 5.96 -8.15 3.99
CA ALA A 134 5.92 -7.45 2.72
C ALA A 134 6.17 -5.94 2.84
N ARG A 135 5.91 -5.31 3.99
CA ARG A 135 6.16 -3.87 4.26
C ARG A 135 5.62 -2.96 3.16
N GLY A 136 4.34 -3.13 2.81
CA GLY A 136 3.69 -2.31 1.77
C GLY A 136 4.09 -2.66 0.33
N LYS A 137 4.80 -3.77 0.10
CA LYS A 137 5.22 -4.23 -1.24
C LYS A 137 4.35 -5.36 -1.79
N ALA A 138 3.22 -5.64 -1.15
CA ALA A 138 2.35 -6.75 -1.53
C ALA A 138 1.00 -6.26 -2.04
N ASN A 139 0.54 -6.87 -3.13
CA ASN A 139 -0.84 -6.75 -3.54
C ASN A 139 -1.73 -7.64 -2.65
N THR A 140 -2.60 -7.02 -1.87
CA THR A 140 -3.48 -7.70 -0.90
C THR A 140 -4.36 -8.78 -1.54
N ASN A 141 -4.81 -8.59 -2.78
CA ASN A 141 -5.65 -9.58 -3.46
C ASN A 141 -4.84 -10.84 -3.77
N ILE A 142 -3.60 -10.68 -4.24
CA ILE A 142 -2.71 -11.80 -4.53
C ILE A 142 -2.35 -12.55 -3.24
N VAL A 143 -2.02 -11.83 -2.16
CA VAL A 143 -1.73 -12.45 -0.87
C VAL A 143 -2.94 -13.22 -0.34
N ASN A 144 -4.13 -12.65 -0.42
CA ASN A 144 -5.38 -13.29 -0.01
C ASN A 144 -5.61 -14.61 -0.75
N GLU A 145 -5.45 -14.60 -2.07
CA GLU A 145 -5.57 -15.80 -2.91
C GLU A 145 -4.54 -16.87 -2.53
N LEU A 146 -3.26 -16.48 -2.36
CA LEU A 146 -2.18 -17.39 -2.04
C LEU A 146 -2.39 -18.07 -0.67
N ILE A 147 -2.72 -17.30 0.38
CA ILE A 147 -2.95 -17.85 1.72
C ILE A 147 -4.13 -18.83 1.69
N LYS A 148 -5.26 -18.44 1.08
CA LYS A 148 -6.43 -19.33 0.96
C LYS A 148 -6.09 -20.64 0.26
N LYS A 149 -5.45 -20.55 -0.91
CA LYS A 149 -5.04 -21.72 -1.69
C LYS A 149 -4.16 -22.67 -0.89
N LYS A 150 -3.21 -22.15 -0.12
CA LYS A 150 -2.29 -22.99 0.68
C LYS A 150 -2.99 -23.61 1.88
N LEU A 151 -3.88 -22.89 2.56
CA LEU A 151 -4.69 -23.46 3.65
C LEU A 151 -5.62 -24.57 3.14
N GLU A 152 -6.32 -24.36 2.03
CA GLU A 152 -7.18 -25.38 1.41
C GLU A 152 -6.40 -26.64 0.97
N GLN A 153 -5.14 -26.48 0.56
CA GLN A 153 -4.27 -27.60 0.22
C GLN A 153 -3.85 -28.40 1.47
N LEU A 154 -3.64 -27.74 2.60
CA LEU A 154 -3.30 -28.39 3.86
C LEU A 154 -4.49 -29.14 4.47
N GLU A 155 -5.73 -28.64 4.30
CA GLU A 155 -6.95 -29.32 4.77
C GLU A 155 -7.28 -30.60 3.98
N LYS A 156 -6.75 -30.73 2.75
CA LYS A 156 -6.99 -31.89 1.87
C LYS A 156 -5.95 -33.00 2.01
N ASN A 157 -4.86 -32.76 2.73
CA ASN A 157 -3.78 -33.72 2.99
C ASN A 157 -3.91 -34.31 4.39
#